data_AF-A0A8C6VMW6-F1
#
_entry.id   AF-A0A8C6VMW6-F1
#
_cell.length_a   1.000
_cell.length_b   1.000
_cell.length_c   1.000
_cell.angle_alpha   90.00
_cell.angle_beta   90.00
_cell.angle_gamma   90.00
#
_symmetry.space_group_name_H-M   'P 1'
#
loop_
_entity.id
_entity.type
_entity.pdbx_description
1 polymer ?
#
loop_
_entity_poly.entity_id
_entity_poly.type
_entity_poly.pdbx_seq_one_letter_code
_entity_poly.pdbx_strand_id
1 'polypeptide(L)'
;MADAVLAGAEGVLLDISGVLYDSGGDGGGVPIPGSREAVKKIKASGLKLQFCTNETQATRDKFVKKLQHLGFDITVNEVTAPAPAVCRILKERKLRPHLLVHDDLILEFADIDKTNPNCVVIGDAADNFSYKNLNDAFQILINLENPVLLSLGRGRYYKETDGLKLDVGAYMKALEYACDIQAEVVGKPAKMFFQSALTEMGIEPHQAIMIGDDIVNDVGGAQQCGMRAVQVRTGKYSGVVELWSGSLNFVLGLSLYMAHVFTMKLLFNNDALFY
;
A
#
# COMPACT_ATOMS: atom_id res chain seq x y z
N MET A 1 -24.43 -5.24 -12.67
CA MET A 1 -24.06 -4.36 -11.53
C MET A 1 -22.56 -4.13 -11.48
N ALA A 2 -21.76 -5.20 -11.60
CA ALA A 2 -20.33 -5.13 -11.87
C ALA A 2 -19.93 -4.33 -13.12
N ASP A 3 -20.67 -4.53 -14.22
CA ASP A 3 -20.42 -3.79 -15.46
C ASP A 3 -20.57 -2.28 -15.28
N ALA A 4 -21.44 -1.83 -14.36
CA ALA A 4 -21.60 -0.41 -14.05
C ALA A 4 -20.44 0.15 -13.22
N VAL A 5 -19.82 -0.67 -12.36
CA VAL A 5 -18.65 -0.27 -11.57
C VAL A 5 -17.42 -0.15 -12.46
N LEU A 6 -17.23 -1.08 -13.39
CA LEU A 6 -16.11 -1.11 -14.34
C LEU A 6 -16.36 -0.27 -15.61
N ALA A 7 -17.59 0.19 -15.85
CA ALA A 7 -17.93 0.99 -17.02
C ALA A 7 -17.03 2.23 -17.12
N GLY A 8 -16.41 2.42 -18.28
CA GLY A 8 -15.48 3.53 -18.53
C GLY A 8 -14.19 3.50 -17.70
N ALA A 9 -13.87 2.38 -17.03
CA ALA A 9 -12.55 2.17 -16.46
C ALA A 9 -11.57 1.71 -17.53
N GLU A 10 -10.34 2.21 -17.46
CA GLU A 10 -9.22 1.77 -18.29
C GLU A 10 -8.14 1.06 -17.47
N GLY A 11 -8.21 1.16 -16.14
CA GLY A 11 -7.32 0.43 -15.26
C GLY A 11 -7.82 0.20 -13.85
N VAL A 12 -7.20 -0.77 -13.19
CA VAL A 12 -7.46 -1.19 -11.81
C VAL A 12 -6.17 -1.09 -11.01
N LEU A 13 -6.26 -0.41 -9.87
CA LEU A 13 -5.26 -0.50 -8.80
C LEU A 13 -5.78 -1.50 -7.77
N LEU A 14 -4.97 -2.49 -7.44
CA LEU A 14 -5.39 -3.60 -6.59
C LEU A 14 -4.48 -3.71 -5.39
N ASP A 15 -5.02 -3.49 -4.18
CA ASP A 15 -4.28 -3.82 -2.97
C ASP A 15 -3.99 -5.33 -2.89
N ILE A 16 -2.96 -5.70 -2.12
CA ILE A 16 -2.45 -7.06 -2.05
C ILE A 16 -2.86 -7.76 -0.74
N SER A 17 -2.54 -7.18 0.42
CA SER A 17 -2.72 -7.84 1.71
C SER A 17 -4.15 -7.64 2.23
N GLY A 18 -4.89 -8.71 2.51
CA GLY A 18 -6.31 -8.63 2.84
C GLY A 18 -7.22 -8.56 1.62
N VAL A 19 -6.66 -8.51 0.40
CA VAL A 19 -7.39 -8.54 -0.88
C VAL A 19 -7.02 -9.76 -1.73
N LEU A 20 -5.72 -9.98 -1.98
CA LEU A 20 -5.23 -11.14 -2.72
C LEU A 20 -4.96 -12.33 -1.79
N TYR A 21 -4.34 -12.07 -0.65
CA TYR A 21 -3.95 -13.09 0.32
C TYR A 21 -4.06 -12.56 1.75
N ASP A 22 -4.22 -13.49 2.70
CA ASP A 22 -4.06 -13.20 4.12
C ASP A 22 -2.60 -13.49 4.51
N SER A 23 -1.96 -12.55 5.19
CA SER A 23 -0.59 -12.69 5.68
C SER A 23 -0.49 -13.66 6.88
N GLY A 24 -1.61 -14.02 7.51
CA GLY A 24 -1.66 -15.04 8.55
C GLY A 24 -1.50 -16.47 8.00
N GLY A 25 -0.71 -17.30 8.67
CA GLY A 25 -0.56 -18.74 8.41
C GLY A 25 0.88 -19.20 8.19
N ASP A 26 1.10 -20.51 8.21
CA ASP A 26 2.39 -21.13 7.92
C ASP A 26 2.82 -20.85 6.47
N GLY A 27 4.13 -20.71 6.21
CA GLY A 27 4.65 -20.59 4.85
C GLY A 27 4.44 -19.23 4.16
N GLY A 28 4.10 -18.17 4.91
CA GLY A 28 4.09 -16.79 4.39
C GLY A 28 2.71 -16.28 3.94
N GLY A 29 1.62 -17.02 4.18
CA GLY A 29 0.26 -16.55 3.97
C GLY A 29 -0.56 -17.42 3.01
N VAL A 30 -1.87 -17.18 2.96
CA VAL A 30 -2.83 -18.02 2.21
C VAL A 30 -3.62 -17.16 1.21
N PRO A 31 -3.73 -17.57 -0.07
CA PRO A 31 -4.55 -16.85 -1.05
C PRO A 31 -6.01 -16.76 -0.59
N ILE A 32 -6.59 -15.57 -0.69
CA ILE A 32 -8.02 -15.37 -0.48
C ILE A 32 -8.78 -16.16 -1.57
N PRO A 33 -9.81 -16.95 -1.22
CA PRO A 33 -10.54 -17.75 -2.19
C PRO A 33 -11.07 -16.91 -3.37
N GLY A 34 -10.73 -17.31 -4.60
CA GLY A 34 -11.13 -16.63 -5.84
C GLY A 34 -10.24 -15.48 -6.29
N SER A 35 -9.23 -15.07 -5.50
CA SER A 35 -8.38 -13.92 -5.85
C SER A 35 -7.50 -14.18 -7.07
N ARG A 36 -6.96 -15.41 -7.20
CA ARG A 36 -6.12 -15.81 -8.35
C ARG A 36 -6.90 -15.78 -9.65
N GLU A 37 -8.12 -16.30 -9.63
CA GLU A 37 -9.02 -16.29 -10.79
C GLU A 37 -9.41 -14.86 -11.17
N ALA A 38 -9.64 -13.99 -10.18
CA ALA A 38 -9.96 -12.60 -10.43
C ALA A 38 -8.80 -11.84 -11.08
N VAL A 39 -7.55 -12.01 -10.60
CA VAL A 39 -6.36 -11.42 -11.23
C VAL A 39 -6.24 -11.86 -12.69
N LYS A 40 -6.39 -13.16 -12.98
CA LYS A 40 -6.37 -13.68 -14.35
C LYS A 40 -7.41 -13.03 -15.24
N LYS A 41 -8.63 -12.83 -14.73
CA LYS A 41 -9.72 -12.20 -15.48
C LYS A 41 -9.50 -10.72 -15.72
N ILE A 42 -8.95 -9.98 -14.74
CA ILE A 42 -8.58 -8.57 -14.93
C ILE A 42 -7.51 -8.45 -16.02
N LYS A 43 -6.47 -9.30 -15.97
CA LYS A 43 -5.44 -9.31 -17.02
C LYS A 43 -6.00 -9.65 -18.41
N ALA A 44 -7.00 -10.53 -18.47
CA ALA A 44 -7.66 -10.91 -19.72
C ALA A 44 -8.70 -9.88 -20.23
N SER A 45 -9.11 -8.89 -19.45
CA SER A 45 -10.16 -7.94 -19.83
C SER A 45 -9.66 -6.75 -20.67
N GLY A 46 -8.34 -6.62 -20.85
CA GLY A 46 -7.72 -5.48 -21.53
C GLY A 46 -7.56 -4.24 -20.64
N LEU A 47 -7.99 -4.30 -19.37
CA LEU A 47 -7.71 -3.25 -18.38
C LEU A 47 -6.23 -3.27 -18.00
N LYS A 48 -5.66 -2.08 -17.79
CA LYS A 48 -4.35 -1.96 -17.15
C LYS A 48 -4.48 -2.37 -15.68
N LEU A 49 -3.51 -3.10 -15.16
CA LEU A 49 -3.51 -3.57 -13.77
C LEU A 49 -2.22 -3.15 -13.09
N GLN A 50 -2.36 -2.47 -11.94
CA GLN A 50 -1.26 -2.19 -11.03
C GLN A 50 -1.61 -2.73 -9.65
N PHE A 51 -0.68 -3.48 -9.05
CA PHE A 51 -0.81 -3.93 -7.69
C PHE A 51 -0.15 -2.91 -6.74
N CYS A 52 -0.84 -2.59 -5.66
CA CYS A 52 -0.41 -1.57 -4.71
C CYS A 52 -0.18 -2.21 -3.34
N THR A 53 0.92 -1.88 -2.69
CA THR A 53 1.21 -2.36 -1.34
C THR A 53 1.85 -1.26 -0.50
N ASN A 54 1.70 -1.37 0.83
CA ASN A 54 2.48 -0.63 1.82
C ASN A 54 3.60 -1.51 2.41
N GLU A 55 4.02 -2.56 1.72
CA GLU A 55 5.16 -3.40 2.09
C GLU A 55 6.44 -2.57 2.20
N THR A 56 7.11 -2.68 3.35
CA THR A 56 8.35 -1.93 3.66
C THR A 56 9.39 -2.78 4.38
N GLN A 57 9.16 -4.08 4.57
CA GLN A 57 10.11 -4.99 5.19
C GLN A 57 10.98 -5.74 4.17
N ALA A 58 10.53 -5.85 2.91
CA ALA A 58 11.26 -6.58 1.87
C ALA A 58 11.27 -5.86 0.52
N THR A 59 12.26 -6.18 -0.32
CA THR A 59 12.28 -5.71 -1.72
C THR A 59 11.05 -6.17 -2.50
N ARG A 60 10.69 -5.42 -3.54
CA ARG A 60 9.62 -5.79 -4.48
C ARG A 60 9.89 -7.14 -5.14
N ASP A 61 11.14 -7.44 -5.48
CA ASP A 61 11.52 -8.76 -6.03
C ASP A 61 11.19 -9.90 -5.06
N LYS A 62 11.56 -9.77 -3.79
CA LYS A 62 11.25 -10.79 -2.76
C LYS A 62 9.74 -10.91 -2.58
N PHE A 63 9.03 -9.80 -2.52
CA PHE A 63 7.59 -9.77 -2.34
C PHE A 63 6.82 -10.36 -3.53
N VAL A 64 7.23 -10.05 -4.76
CA VAL A 64 6.66 -10.62 -5.99
C VAL A 64 6.92 -12.12 -6.06
N LYS A 65 8.14 -12.58 -5.74
CA LYS A 65 8.44 -14.02 -5.68
C LYS A 65 7.52 -14.71 -4.69
N LYS A 66 7.28 -14.14 -3.51
CA LYS A 66 6.32 -14.68 -2.54
C LYS A 66 4.94 -14.86 -3.17
N LEU A 67 4.40 -13.83 -3.82
CA LEU A 67 3.09 -13.90 -4.47
C LEU A 67 3.05 -14.92 -5.63
N GLN A 68 4.14 -15.06 -6.38
CA GLN A 68 4.26 -16.10 -7.40
C GLN A 68 4.20 -17.52 -6.81
N HIS A 69 4.84 -17.76 -5.66
CA HIS A 69 4.74 -19.05 -4.95
C HIS A 69 3.31 -19.33 -4.46
N LEU A 70 2.53 -18.28 -4.17
CA LEU A 70 1.10 -18.38 -3.85
C LEU A 70 0.21 -18.61 -5.10
N GLY A 71 0.80 -18.61 -6.30
CA GLY A 71 0.14 -18.91 -7.56
C GLY A 71 -0.46 -17.69 -8.27
N PHE A 72 0.00 -16.48 -7.95
CA PHE A 72 -0.35 -15.27 -8.70
C PHE A 72 0.56 -15.06 -9.90
N ASP A 73 -0.04 -14.75 -11.05
CA ASP A 73 0.69 -14.24 -12.21
C ASP A 73 0.92 -12.74 -12.01
N ILE A 74 2.11 -12.39 -11.49
CA ILE A 74 2.49 -11.02 -11.13
C ILE A 74 3.98 -10.81 -11.38
N THR A 75 4.34 -9.61 -11.82
CA THR A 75 5.71 -9.18 -12.08
C THR A 75 6.08 -7.93 -11.27
N VAL A 76 7.38 -7.66 -11.12
CA VAL A 76 7.88 -6.51 -10.35
C VAL A 76 7.41 -5.16 -10.91
N ASN A 77 7.27 -5.06 -12.23
CA ASN A 77 6.83 -3.83 -12.89
C ASN A 77 5.34 -3.52 -12.64
N GLU A 78 4.56 -4.54 -12.30
CA GLU A 78 3.14 -4.38 -11.96
C GLU A 78 2.96 -4.02 -10.47
N VAL A 79 4.03 -3.88 -9.67
CA VAL A 79 3.95 -3.58 -8.24
C VAL A 79 4.44 -2.17 -7.91
N THR A 80 3.53 -1.36 -7.40
CA THR A 80 3.82 -0.07 -6.77
C THR A 80 3.92 -0.23 -5.25
N ALA A 81 5.06 0.20 -4.70
CA ALA A 81 5.38 0.15 -3.26
C ALA A 81 6.06 1.47 -2.82
N PRO A 82 6.15 1.76 -1.50
CA PRO A 82 6.69 3.03 -1.02
C PRO A 82 8.20 3.21 -1.29
N ALA A 83 8.99 2.13 -1.26
CA ALA A 83 10.45 2.23 -1.38
C ALA A 83 10.93 2.82 -2.73
N PRO A 84 10.46 2.35 -3.90
CA PRO A 84 10.79 2.98 -5.18
C PRO A 84 10.38 4.46 -5.26
N ALA A 85 9.23 4.81 -4.69
CA ALA A 85 8.73 6.18 -4.68
C ALA A 85 9.63 7.10 -3.84
N VAL A 86 10.12 6.64 -2.67
CA VAL A 86 11.08 7.43 -1.89
C VAL A 86 12.42 7.53 -2.61
N CYS A 87 12.88 6.47 -3.28
CA CYS A 87 14.11 6.51 -4.08
C CYS A 87 14.05 7.56 -5.19
N ARG A 88 12.90 7.75 -5.82
CA ARG A 88 12.67 8.84 -6.78
C ARG A 88 12.78 10.21 -6.11
N ILE A 89 12.11 10.41 -4.97
CA ILE A 89 12.18 11.66 -4.19
C ILE A 89 13.63 11.99 -3.80
N LEU A 90 14.38 10.99 -3.32
CA LEU A 90 15.78 11.16 -2.94
C LEU A 90 16.65 11.60 -4.12
N LYS A 91 16.46 11.00 -5.30
CA LYS A 91 17.17 11.37 -6.53
C LYS A 91 16.81 12.78 -7.00
N GLU A 92 15.53 13.10 -7.08
CA GLU A 92 15.03 14.41 -7.54
C GLU A 92 15.49 15.55 -6.63
N ARG A 93 15.45 15.34 -5.32
CA ARG A 93 15.84 16.34 -4.31
C ARG A 93 17.33 16.27 -3.92
N LYS A 94 18.10 15.37 -4.53
CA LYS A 94 19.53 15.12 -4.24
C LYS A 94 19.79 14.87 -2.75
N LEU A 95 18.89 14.14 -2.11
CA LEU A 95 18.99 13.76 -0.71
C LEU A 95 19.79 12.45 -0.56
N ARG A 96 20.53 12.35 0.54
CA ARG A 96 21.33 11.20 0.94
C ARG A 96 20.81 10.71 2.29
N PRO A 97 20.13 9.56 2.35
CA PRO A 97 19.41 9.17 3.55
C PRO A 97 20.32 8.42 4.54
N HIS A 98 20.06 8.64 5.81
CA HIS A 98 20.23 7.61 6.82
C HIS A 98 19.00 6.71 6.82
N LEU A 99 19.22 5.40 6.69
CA LEU A 99 18.14 4.43 6.57
C LEU A 99 17.85 3.80 7.93
N LEU A 100 16.62 3.97 8.41
CA LEU A 100 16.05 3.20 9.51
C LEU A 100 14.92 2.32 8.94
N VAL A 101 15.30 1.21 8.32
CA VAL A 101 14.41 0.29 7.60
C VAL A 101 14.79 -1.16 7.92
N HIS A 102 13.97 -2.11 7.49
CA HIS A 102 14.32 -3.53 7.58
C HIS A 102 15.50 -3.87 6.66
N ASP A 103 16.39 -4.77 7.12
CA ASP A 103 17.56 -5.23 6.36
C ASP A 103 17.22 -5.78 4.96
N ASP A 104 16.09 -6.46 4.84
CA ASP A 104 15.59 -7.04 3.60
C ASP A 104 15.09 -6.00 2.59
N LEU A 105 14.92 -4.74 3.00
CA LEU A 105 14.58 -3.62 2.14
C LEU A 105 15.81 -2.85 1.64
N ILE A 106 16.98 -3.00 2.29
CA ILE A 106 18.18 -2.17 2.01
C ILE A 106 18.56 -2.18 0.52
N LEU A 107 18.39 -3.32 -0.16
CA LEU A 107 18.72 -3.47 -1.58
C LEU A 107 17.88 -2.60 -2.53
N GLU A 108 16.67 -2.18 -2.14
CA GLU A 108 15.88 -1.19 -2.92
C GLU A 108 16.58 0.18 -3.02
N PHE A 109 17.51 0.44 -2.09
CA PHE A 109 18.26 1.68 -2.02
C PHE A 109 19.68 1.54 -2.55
N ALA A 110 20.06 0.43 -3.21
CA ALA A 110 21.44 0.16 -3.63
C ALA A 110 22.06 1.33 -4.45
N ASP A 111 21.27 1.94 -5.33
CA ASP A 111 21.72 3.05 -6.20
C ASP A 111 21.59 4.44 -5.57
N ILE A 112 21.28 4.53 -4.28
CA ILE A 112 21.13 5.80 -3.55
C ILE A 112 22.39 6.07 -2.74
N ASP A 113 23.02 7.22 -2.96
CA ASP A 113 24.13 7.71 -2.13
C ASP A 113 23.67 7.94 -0.68
N LYS A 114 24.43 7.39 0.28
CA LYS A 114 24.16 7.46 1.73
C LYS A 114 25.28 8.15 2.49
N THR A 115 26.30 8.62 1.78
CA THR A 115 27.43 9.31 2.40
C THR A 115 26.97 10.66 2.96
N ASN A 116 27.50 11.05 4.12
CA ASN A 116 27.14 12.31 4.79
C ASN A 116 25.62 12.61 4.76
N PRO A 117 24.80 11.83 5.50
CA PRO A 117 23.35 11.91 5.42
C PRO A 117 22.80 13.30 5.65
N ASN A 118 21.81 13.70 4.85
CA ASN A 118 21.09 14.97 4.99
C ASN A 118 19.56 14.79 5.07
N CYS A 119 19.10 13.55 5.25
CA CYS A 119 17.73 13.22 5.59
C CYS A 119 17.69 11.86 6.29
N VAL A 120 16.54 11.52 6.86
CA VAL A 120 16.25 10.17 7.37
C VAL A 120 15.10 9.56 6.55
N VAL A 121 15.26 8.30 6.16
CA VAL A 121 14.16 7.47 5.65
C VAL A 121 13.83 6.43 6.71
N ILE A 122 12.57 6.39 7.14
CA ILE A 122 12.06 5.42 8.11
C ILE A 122 11.00 4.51 7.46
N GLY A 123 11.18 3.21 7.59
CA GLY A 123 10.22 2.18 7.20
C GLY A 123 9.99 1.23 8.36
N ASP A 124 9.12 0.23 8.21
CA ASP A 124 9.04 -0.81 9.22
C ASP A 124 10.40 -1.51 9.33
N ALA A 125 11.06 -1.34 10.46
CA ALA A 125 12.41 -1.80 10.71
C ALA A 125 12.45 -2.99 11.68
N ALA A 126 11.29 -3.47 12.14
CA ALA A 126 11.17 -4.57 13.12
C ALA A 126 12.17 -4.39 14.30
N ASP A 127 13.04 -5.36 14.53
CA ASP A 127 14.03 -5.33 15.63
C ASP A 127 15.04 -4.17 15.51
N ASN A 128 15.20 -3.57 14.33
CA ASN A 128 16.03 -2.38 14.15
C ASN A 128 15.41 -1.13 14.78
N PHE A 129 14.15 -1.15 15.23
CA PHE A 129 13.56 -0.11 16.08
C PHE A 129 14.08 -0.15 17.53
N SER A 130 15.41 -0.12 17.66
CA SER A 130 16.11 -0.02 18.94
C SER A 130 16.30 1.45 19.35
N TYR A 131 16.49 1.68 20.65
CA TYR A 131 16.86 3.00 21.17
C TYR A 131 18.08 3.57 20.43
N LYS A 132 19.10 2.73 20.22
CA LYS A 132 20.34 3.14 19.54
C LYS A 132 20.04 3.67 18.14
N ASN A 133 19.32 2.91 17.32
CA ASN A 133 19.09 3.28 15.92
C ASN A 133 18.14 4.48 15.79
N LEU A 134 17.13 4.59 16.66
CA LEU A 134 16.29 5.78 16.74
C LEU A 134 17.09 7.01 17.16
N ASN A 135 17.99 6.87 18.13
CA ASN A 135 18.84 7.96 18.58
C ASN A 135 19.83 8.37 17.48
N ASP A 136 20.37 7.44 16.70
CA ASP A 136 21.24 7.76 15.55
C ASP A 136 20.47 8.56 14.49
N ALA A 137 19.24 8.16 14.15
CA ALA A 137 18.36 8.91 13.26
C ALA A 137 18.00 10.31 13.80
N PHE A 138 17.69 10.40 15.10
CA PHE A 138 17.44 11.67 15.79
C PHE A 138 18.66 12.60 15.74
N GLN A 139 19.86 12.10 16.04
CA GLN A 139 21.09 12.90 16.01
C GLN A 139 21.36 13.48 14.62
N ILE A 140 21.00 12.76 13.56
CA ILE A 140 21.10 13.31 12.20
C ILE A 140 20.09 14.43 12.01
N LEU A 141 18.81 14.19 12.30
CA LEU A 141 17.75 15.18 12.10
C LEU A 141 17.99 16.47 12.89
N ILE A 142 18.29 16.37 14.19
CA ILE A 142 18.39 17.53 15.07
C ILE A 142 19.57 18.47 14.74
N ASN A 143 20.59 17.96 14.05
CA ASN A 143 21.78 18.71 13.65
C ASN A 143 21.70 19.26 12.21
N LEU A 144 20.60 19.01 11.49
CA LEU A 144 20.38 19.59 10.16
C LEU A 144 19.68 20.94 10.29
N GLU A 145 20.10 21.91 9.47
CA GLU A 145 19.40 23.21 9.35
C GLU A 145 17.99 23.04 8.74
N ASN A 146 17.86 22.10 7.79
CA ASN A 146 16.61 21.77 7.11
C ASN A 146 16.37 20.25 7.20
N PRO A 147 15.91 19.74 8.37
CA PRO A 147 15.69 18.32 8.58
C PRO A 147 14.57 17.79 7.67
N VAL A 148 14.85 16.68 6.99
CA VAL A 148 13.87 15.96 6.17
C VAL A 148 13.70 14.54 6.71
N LEU A 149 12.49 14.21 7.14
CA LEU A 149 12.09 12.87 7.56
C LEU A 149 11.09 12.30 6.55
N LEU A 150 11.49 11.26 5.83
CA LEU A 150 10.65 10.55 4.86
C LEU A 150 10.18 9.23 5.49
N SER A 151 8.87 9.04 5.60
CA SER A 151 8.30 7.80 6.13
C SER A 151 7.68 6.97 5.03
N LEU A 152 8.03 5.67 4.98
CA LEU A 152 7.46 4.73 4.02
C LEU A 152 6.02 4.32 4.36
N GLY A 153 5.60 4.55 5.60
CA GLY A 153 4.25 4.27 6.08
C GLY A 153 3.83 5.19 7.22
N ARG A 154 2.60 5.02 7.69
CA ARG A 154 2.05 5.80 8.83
C ARG A 154 1.14 4.97 9.73
N GLY A 155 1.16 3.65 9.57
CA GLY A 155 0.31 2.78 10.36
C GLY A 155 0.72 2.84 11.83
N ARG A 156 -0.28 2.70 12.71
CA ARG A 156 -0.07 2.71 14.17
C ARG A 156 0.39 1.34 14.65
N TYR A 157 -0.22 0.30 14.09
CA TYR A 157 0.00 -1.09 14.38
C TYR A 157 -0.54 -1.94 13.25
N TYR A 158 -0.11 -3.20 13.19
CA TYR A 158 -0.64 -4.24 12.33
C TYR A 158 -0.89 -5.52 13.15
N LYS A 159 -1.60 -6.49 12.56
CA LYS A 159 -1.95 -7.75 13.23
C LYS A 159 -1.10 -8.90 12.67
N GLU A 160 -0.40 -9.60 13.54
CA GLU A 160 0.26 -10.88 13.27
C GLU A 160 -0.48 -12.04 13.97
N THR A 161 0.06 -13.25 13.81
CA THR A 161 -0.50 -14.48 14.39
C THR A 161 -0.46 -14.48 15.91
N ASP A 162 0.54 -13.84 16.53
CA ASP A 162 0.73 -13.79 17.98
C ASP A 162 0.19 -12.50 18.64
N GLY A 163 -0.33 -11.55 17.86
CA GLY A 163 -0.98 -10.36 18.40
C GLY A 163 -0.82 -9.10 17.54
N LEU A 164 -1.12 -7.95 18.15
CA LEU A 164 -0.88 -6.64 17.54
C LEU A 164 0.59 -6.24 17.70
N LYS A 165 1.20 -5.77 16.62
CA LYS A 165 2.58 -5.27 16.57
C LYS A 165 2.57 -3.78 16.28
N LEU A 166 3.49 -3.02 16.87
CA LEU A 166 3.69 -1.62 16.52
C LEU A 166 4.17 -1.51 15.08
N ASP A 167 3.73 -0.46 14.40
CA ASP A 167 4.13 -0.15 13.02
C ASP A 167 4.95 1.14 13.00
N VAL A 168 5.58 1.45 11.86
CA VAL A 168 6.49 2.57 11.63
C VAL A 168 5.94 3.92 12.11
N GLY A 169 4.62 4.14 12.08
CA GLY A 169 4.01 5.40 12.48
C GLY A 169 4.26 5.77 13.95
N ALA A 170 4.40 4.78 14.84
CA ALA A 170 4.73 5.06 16.25
C ALA A 170 6.16 5.64 16.40
N TYR A 171 7.11 5.05 15.66
CA TYR A 171 8.51 5.44 15.67
C TYR A 171 8.77 6.74 14.90
N MET A 172 8.07 6.91 13.76
CA MET A 172 8.02 8.16 13.01
C MET A 172 7.55 9.31 13.91
N LYS A 173 6.46 9.11 14.67
CA LYS A 173 5.92 10.13 15.60
C LYS A 173 6.90 10.47 16.74
N ALA A 174 7.70 9.50 17.20
CA ALA A 174 8.75 9.77 18.18
C ALA A 174 9.84 10.72 17.63
N LEU A 175 10.28 10.51 16.39
CA LEU A 175 11.25 11.39 15.73
C LEU A 175 10.66 12.78 15.41
N GLU A 176 9.42 12.83 14.91
CA GLU A 176 8.69 14.09 14.69
C GLU A 176 8.61 14.91 15.98
N TYR A 177 8.23 14.27 17.09
CA TYR A 177 8.12 14.92 18.39
C TYR A 177 9.49 15.40 18.90
N ALA A 178 10.52 14.57 18.80
CA ALA A 178 11.85 14.91 19.31
C ALA A 178 12.54 16.04 18.51
N CYS A 179 12.25 16.16 17.22
CA CYS A 179 12.88 17.16 16.34
C CYS A 179 11.99 18.39 16.05
N ASP A 180 10.74 18.39 16.49
CA ASP A 180 9.71 19.39 16.14
C ASP A 180 9.54 19.55 14.61
N ILE A 181 9.41 18.41 13.92
CA ILE A 181 9.23 18.34 12.46
C ILE A 181 7.99 17.52 12.10
N GLN A 182 7.58 17.57 10.83
CA GLN A 182 6.58 16.66 10.27
C GLN A 182 7.21 15.75 9.23
N ALA A 183 6.89 14.46 9.28
CA ALA A 183 7.35 13.49 8.32
C ALA A 183 6.56 13.57 7.00
N GLU A 184 7.26 13.45 5.89
CA GLU A 184 6.67 13.26 4.57
C GLU A 184 6.36 11.76 4.36
N VAL A 185 5.08 11.40 4.31
CA VAL A 185 4.64 10.00 4.11
C VAL A 185 4.54 9.67 2.63
N VAL A 186 5.21 8.60 2.19
CA VAL A 186 5.36 8.23 0.76
C VAL A 186 4.43 7.09 0.31
N GLY A 187 3.85 6.33 1.26
CA GLY A 187 2.90 5.24 1.00
C GLY A 187 1.42 5.65 0.98
N LYS A 188 0.52 4.69 0.76
CA LYS A 188 -0.94 4.92 0.86
C LYS A 188 -1.30 5.48 2.25
N PRO A 189 -2.14 6.53 2.35
CA PRO A 189 -3.00 7.12 1.32
C PRO A 189 -2.44 8.41 0.69
N ALA A 190 -1.13 8.63 0.71
CA ALA A 190 -0.56 9.84 0.13
C ALA A 190 -0.93 9.96 -1.34
N LYS A 191 -1.40 11.14 -1.76
CA LYS A 191 -1.80 11.43 -3.14
C LYS A 191 -0.70 11.06 -4.16
N MET A 192 0.55 11.33 -3.81
CA MET A 192 1.73 11.01 -4.61
C MET A 192 1.87 9.52 -4.92
N PHE A 193 1.42 8.63 -4.02
CA PHE A 193 1.46 7.18 -4.24
C PHE A 193 0.55 6.79 -5.41
N PHE A 194 -0.73 7.20 -5.35
CA PHE A 194 -1.70 6.91 -6.40
C PHE A 194 -1.34 7.60 -7.71
N GLN A 195 -0.87 8.84 -7.67
CA GLN A 195 -0.41 9.56 -8.88
C GLN A 195 0.76 8.84 -9.56
N SER A 196 1.69 8.24 -8.80
CA SER A 196 2.79 7.44 -9.37
C SER A 196 2.25 6.23 -10.12
N ALA A 197 1.35 5.47 -9.48
CA ALA A 197 0.73 4.29 -10.11
C ALA A 197 -0.06 4.67 -11.38
N LEU A 198 -0.84 5.75 -11.34
CA LEU A 198 -1.59 6.25 -12.50
C LEU A 198 -0.68 6.71 -13.64
N THR A 199 0.44 7.35 -13.31
CA THR A 199 1.45 7.78 -14.30
C THR A 199 2.12 6.57 -14.96
N GLU A 200 2.50 5.55 -14.18
CA GLU A 200 3.06 4.29 -14.71
C GLU A 200 2.05 3.56 -15.61
N MET A 201 0.77 3.60 -15.26
CA MET A 201 -0.30 3.08 -16.10
C MET A 201 -0.62 3.99 -17.29
N GLY A 202 -0.24 5.27 -17.29
CA GLY A 202 -0.61 6.23 -18.32
C GLY A 202 -2.12 6.39 -18.46
N ILE A 203 -2.84 6.58 -17.35
CA ILE A 203 -4.28 6.87 -17.30
C ILE A 203 -4.59 7.97 -16.29
N GLU A 204 -5.70 8.66 -16.50
CA GLU A 204 -6.21 9.69 -15.60
C GLU A 204 -6.93 9.08 -14.38
N PRO A 205 -6.99 9.79 -13.24
CA PRO A 205 -7.61 9.25 -12.02
C PRO A 205 -9.05 8.76 -12.21
N HIS A 206 -9.88 9.45 -12.99
CA HIS A 206 -11.28 9.08 -13.23
C HIS A 206 -11.45 7.79 -14.05
N GLN A 207 -10.41 7.39 -14.80
CA GLN A 207 -10.36 6.14 -15.57
C GLN A 207 -9.94 4.95 -14.70
N ALA A 208 -9.52 5.18 -13.46
CA ALA A 208 -9.02 4.15 -12.57
C ALA A 208 -10.00 3.79 -11.45
N ILE A 209 -9.91 2.53 -11.01
CA ILE A 209 -10.62 2.01 -9.83
C ILE A 209 -9.60 1.43 -8.86
N MET A 210 -9.61 1.88 -7.61
CA MET A 210 -8.87 1.25 -6.51
C MET A 210 -9.73 0.16 -5.86
N ILE A 211 -9.18 -1.03 -5.65
CA ILE A 211 -9.81 -2.11 -4.88
C ILE A 211 -8.93 -2.40 -3.67
N GLY A 212 -9.46 -2.21 -2.47
CA GLY A 212 -8.70 -2.32 -1.22
C GLY A 212 -9.52 -2.79 -0.04
N ASP A 213 -8.88 -3.23 1.04
CA ASP A 213 -9.55 -3.64 2.28
C ASP A 213 -9.59 -2.49 3.31
N ASP A 214 -8.65 -1.54 3.23
CA ASP A 214 -8.47 -0.45 4.18
C ASP A 214 -9.22 0.82 3.74
N ILE A 215 -10.23 1.21 4.51
CA ILE A 215 -11.08 2.37 4.21
C ILE A 215 -10.29 3.69 4.15
N VAL A 216 -9.23 3.82 4.96
CA VAL A 216 -8.47 5.06 5.06
C VAL A 216 -7.36 5.06 4.02
N ASN A 217 -6.57 3.98 3.96
CA ASN A 217 -5.36 3.94 3.15
C ASN A 217 -5.69 3.69 1.67
N ASP A 218 -6.66 2.82 1.36
CA ASP A 218 -6.98 2.48 -0.03
C ASP A 218 -8.10 3.35 -0.57
N VAL A 219 -9.28 3.26 0.06
CA VAL A 219 -10.51 3.87 -0.46
C VAL A 219 -10.45 5.39 -0.33
N GLY A 220 -10.23 5.89 0.88
CA GLY A 220 -10.13 7.33 1.12
C GLY A 220 -8.97 7.98 0.36
N GLY A 221 -7.81 7.32 0.31
CA GLY A 221 -6.66 7.77 -0.47
C GLY A 221 -6.96 7.90 -1.96
N ALA A 222 -7.56 6.86 -2.56
CA ALA A 222 -7.92 6.87 -3.98
C ALA A 222 -8.99 7.93 -4.31
N GLN A 223 -10.03 8.06 -3.46
CA GLN A 223 -11.08 9.07 -3.65
C GLN A 223 -10.53 10.50 -3.60
N GLN A 224 -9.59 10.80 -2.70
CA GLN A 224 -8.91 12.10 -2.64
C GLN A 224 -8.08 12.39 -3.90
N CYS A 225 -7.73 11.36 -4.67
CA CYS A 225 -7.05 11.48 -5.95
C CYS A 225 -8.02 11.64 -7.14
N GLY A 226 -9.33 11.57 -6.92
CA GLY A 226 -10.35 11.60 -7.97
C GLY A 226 -10.62 10.24 -8.62
N MET A 227 -10.16 9.15 -8.00
CA MET A 227 -10.43 7.79 -8.47
C MET A 227 -11.76 7.26 -7.93
N ARG A 228 -12.31 6.27 -8.64
CA ARG A 228 -13.32 5.38 -8.06
C ARG A 228 -12.63 4.39 -7.11
N ALA A 229 -13.35 3.93 -6.09
CA ALA A 229 -12.81 2.96 -5.14
C ALA A 229 -13.86 1.95 -4.69
N VAL A 230 -13.43 0.71 -4.43
CA VAL A 230 -14.25 -0.39 -3.94
C VAL A 230 -13.57 -0.99 -2.72
N GLN A 231 -14.31 -1.05 -1.61
CA GLN A 231 -13.83 -1.73 -0.41
C GLN A 231 -14.20 -3.23 -0.46
N VAL A 232 -13.24 -4.11 -0.19
CA VAL A 232 -13.50 -5.53 0.05
C VAL A 232 -13.66 -5.81 1.55
N ARG A 233 -14.27 -6.96 1.88
CA ARG A 233 -14.60 -7.36 3.27
C ARG A 233 -13.70 -8.47 3.82
N THR A 234 -12.59 -8.74 3.15
CA THR A 234 -11.70 -9.88 3.45
C THR A 234 -10.53 -9.53 4.36
N GLY A 235 -10.24 -8.23 4.57
CA GLY A 235 -9.19 -7.74 5.46
C GLY A 235 -9.72 -6.83 6.57
N LYS A 236 -9.21 -5.60 6.66
CA LYS A 236 -9.51 -4.58 7.69
C LYS A 236 -10.93 -3.96 7.59
N TYR A 237 -11.94 -4.80 7.44
CA TYR A 237 -13.34 -4.39 7.47
C TYR A 237 -13.91 -4.46 8.89
N SER A 238 -14.31 -3.32 9.46
CA SER A 238 -14.83 -3.24 10.83
C SER A 238 -16.35 -3.17 10.95
N GLY A 239 -17.12 -3.20 9.84
CA GLY A 239 -18.59 -3.11 9.88
C GLY A 239 -19.17 -1.77 10.37
N VAL A 240 -18.34 -0.88 10.93
CA VAL A 240 -18.68 0.49 11.30
C VAL A 240 -18.39 1.37 10.09
N VAL A 241 -19.45 1.85 9.43
CA VAL A 241 -19.33 2.86 8.37
C VAL A 241 -19.05 4.20 9.04
N GLU A 242 -17.80 4.65 9.05
CA GLU A 242 -17.51 6.07 9.33
C GLU A 242 -18.09 6.91 8.19
N LEU A 243 -19.18 7.64 8.48
CA LEU A 243 -19.81 8.58 7.56
C LEU A 243 -18.85 9.75 7.34
N TRP A 244 -18.06 9.70 6.26
CA TRP A 244 -17.27 10.84 5.81
C TRP A 244 -18.18 11.85 5.10
N SER A 245 -18.26 13.07 5.64
CA SER A 245 -19.00 14.19 5.06
C SER A 245 -18.17 14.87 3.96
N GLY A 246 -18.02 14.20 2.82
CA GLY A 246 -17.45 14.75 1.59
C GLY A 246 -18.09 14.03 0.41
N SER A 247 -18.73 14.79 -0.48
CA SER A 247 -19.46 14.37 -1.70
C SER A 247 -19.29 12.89 -2.09
N LEU A 248 -20.31 12.09 -1.73
CA LEU A 248 -20.41 10.65 -1.96
C LEU A 248 -20.27 10.32 -3.45
N ASN A 249 -19.22 9.59 -3.81
CA ASN A 249 -19.25 8.64 -4.92
C ASN A 249 -19.05 7.24 -4.33
N PHE A 250 -20.20 6.62 -4.04
CA PHE A 250 -20.48 5.22 -3.66
C PHE A 250 -19.60 4.55 -2.58
N VAL A 251 -20.08 4.56 -1.34
CA VAL A 251 -19.81 3.50 -0.36
C VAL A 251 -20.93 2.46 -0.50
N LEU A 252 -20.67 1.32 -1.14
CA LEU A 252 -21.62 0.21 -1.18
C LEU A 252 -21.63 -0.51 0.17
N GLY A 253 -22.45 -0.02 1.09
CA GLY A 253 -22.89 -0.77 2.25
C GLY A 253 -23.78 -1.94 1.83
N LEU A 254 -23.20 -3.11 1.60
CA LEU A 254 -23.96 -4.36 1.50
C LEU A 254 -24.60 -4.66 2.87
N SER A 255 -25.89 -4.34 2.96
CA SER A 255 -26.86 -4.92 3.89
C SER A 255 -26.77 -6.45 3.85
N LEU A 256 -27.11 -7.07 4.98
CA LEU A 256 -26.97 -8.48 5.32
C LEU A 256 -27.34 -9.43 4.16
N TYR A 257 -26.58 -10.53 4.06
CA TYR A 257 -26.60 -11.62 3.05
C TYR A 257 -25.60 -11.43 1.88
N MET A 258 -24.73 -12.44 1.71
CA MET A 258 -23.64 -12.55 0.70
C MET A 258 -22.29 -11.91 1.07
N ALA A 259 -21.83 -12.11 2.30
CA ALA A 259 -20.42 -11.99 2.65
C ALA A 259 -19.74 -13.36 2.45
N HIS A 260 -18.98 -13.50 1.36
CA HIS A 260 -17.81 -14.38 1.12
C HIS A 260 -17.61 -14.44 -0.41
N VAL A 261 -16.43 -14.05 -0.91
CA VAL A 261 -16.01 -14.23 -2.34
C VAL A 261 -16.80 -13.41 -3.40
N PHE A 262 -17.84 -12.66 -3.00
CA PHE A 262 -18.83 -12.12 -3.95
C PHE A 262 -18.40 -10.85 -4.73
N THR A 263 -17.53 -9.97 -4.21
CA THR A 263 -17.19 -8.71 -4.91
C THR A 263 -16.29 -8.93 -6.14
N MET A 264 -15.28 -9.80 -6.02
CA MET A 264 -14.40 -10.19 -7.14
C MET A 264 -15.11 -11.08 -8.17
N LYS A 265 -16.01 -11.98 -7.71
CA LYS A 265 -16.84 -12.79 -8.62
C LYS A 265 -17.85 -11.94 -9.38
N LEU A 266 -18.51 -10.98 -8.74
CA LEU A 266 -19.44 -10.10 -9.44
C LEU A 266 -18.72 -9.27 -10.50
N LEU A 267 -17.58 -8.64 -10.15
CA LEU A 267 -16.85 -7.75 -11.07
C LEU A 267 -16.38 -8.43 -12.37
N PHE A 268 -16.08 -9.74 -12.34
CA PHE A 268 -15.40 -10.41 -13.46
C PHE A 268 -16.04 -11.76 -13.86
N ASN A 269 -17.32 -12.00 -13.56
CA ASN A 269 -18.02 -13.22 -13.98
C ASN A 269 -19.38 -12.86 -14.59
N ASN A 270 -19.53 -13.06 -15.91
CA ASN A 270 -20.80 -12.89 -16.62
C ASN A 270 -21.82 -14.00 -16.32
N ASP A 271 -21.45 -15.03 -15.56
CA ASP A 271 -22.31 -16.18 -15.27
C ASP A 271 -22.97 -16.07 -13.89
N ALA A 272 -23.66 -14.96 -13.63
CA ALA A 272 -24.66 -14.89 -12.56
C ALA A 272 -26.08 -14.85 -13.18
N LEU A 273 -26.37 -15.87 -13.98
CA LEU A 273 -27.74 -16.36 -14.18
C LEU A 273 -27.97 -17.51 -13.18
N PHE A 274 -29.21 -17.57 -12.70
CA PHE A 274 -29.85 -18.57 -11.84
C PHE A 274 -30.02 -18.21 -10.35
N TYR A 275 -31.25 -17.71 -10.11
CA TYR A 275 -32.16 -17.71 -8.95
C TYR A 275 -31.65 -17.28 -7.57
#